data_AF-A0A024HZU2-F1
#
_entry.id   AF-A0A024HZU2-F1
#
_cell.length_a   1.000
_cell.length_b   1.000
_cell.length_c   1.000
_cell.angle_alpha   90.00
_cell.angle_beta   90.00
_cell.angle_gamma   90.00
#
_symmetry.space_group_name_H-M   'P 1'
#
loop_
_entity.id
_entity.type
_entity.pdbx_description
1 polymer ?
#
loop_
_entity_poly.entity_id
_entity_poly.type
_entity_poly.pdbx_seq_one_letter_code
_entity_poly.pdbx_strand_id
1 'polypeptide(L)'
;EFDYSGSQAIKALKEENIQTVLINPNIATVQTSKGLADKVYFLPLVPEYVEQVIRSERPSGVLLTFGGQTGLNCGVELQKMGVFEKYNCKILGTPIQAIIDTEDRKVFSERIAEIGEKVAPSIAVYSVDEALNAADQLGYPVMARAAFSLGGLG
;
A
#
# COMPACT_ATOMS: atom_id res chain seq x y z
N GLU A 1 -2.54 7.79 13.01
CA GLU A 1 -2.49 6.31 12.97
C GLU A 1 -1.17 5.80 12.39
N PHE A 2 -0.77 6.17 11.17
CA PHE A 2 0.43 5.59 10.55
C PHE A 2 1.76 5.97 11.21
N ASP A 3 1.86 7.16 11.82
CA ASP A 3 3.03 7.50 12.65
C ASP A 3 3.18 6.55 13.85
N TYR A 4 2.07 6.30 14.53
CA TYR A 4 2.04 5.35 15.65
C TYR A 4 2.40 3.93 15.19
N SER A 5 1.75 3.42 14.14
CA SER A 5 1.99 2.07 13.63
C SER A 5 3.41 1.90 13.08
N GLY A 6 3.93 2.87 12.33
CA GLY A 6 5.30 2.87 11.82
C GLY A 6 6.34 2.92 12.95
N SER A 7 6.09 3.72 13.99
CA SER A 7 6.95 3.76 15.19
C SER A 7 6.99 2.41 15.90
N GLN A 8 5.86 1.71 16.03
CA GLN A 8 5.81 0.36 16.62
C GLN A 8 6.56 -0.65 15.76
N ALA A 9 6.44 -0.59 14.43
CA ALA A 9 7.16 -1.47 13.52
C ALA A 9 8.68 -1.30 13.65
N ILE A 10 9.17 -0.05 13.64
CA ILE A 10 10.61 0.24 13.82
C ILE A 10 11.09 -0.26 15.19
N LYS A 11 10.31 -0.04 16.25
CA LYS A 11 10.62 -0.52 17.59
C LYS A 11 10.76 -2.05 17.63
N ALA A 12 9.81 -2.78 17.05
CA ALA A 12 9.85 -4.24 16.98
C ALA A 12 11.07 -4.75 16.18
N LEU A 13 11.38 -4.13 15.04
CA LEU A 13 12.57 -4.49 14.26
C LEU A 13 13.86 -4.26 15.05
N LYS A 14 13.92 -3.16 15.82
CA LYS A 14 15.07 -2.83 16.66
C LYS A 14 15.26 -3.82 17.81
N GLU A 15 14.17 -4.28 18.44
CA GLU A 15 14.20 -5.32 19.47
C GLU A 15 14.78 -6.66 18.94
N GLU A 16 14.56 -6.94 17.66
CA GLU A 16 15.10 -8.10 16.95
C GLU A 16 16.49 -7.84 16.30
N ASN A 17 17.14 -6.73 16.62
CA ASN A 17 18.45 -6.32 16.08
C ASN A 17 18.48 -6.20 14.54
N ILE A 18 17.35 -5.83 13.93
CA ILE A 18 17.24 -5.59 12.50
C ILE A 18 17.49 -4.11 12.20
N GLN A 19 18.44 -3.83 11.31
CA GLN A 19 18.71 -2.47 10.86
C GLN A 19 17.55 -1.91 10.03
N THR A 20 17.18 -0.66 10.29
CA THR A 20 16.00 -0.01 9.73
C THR A 20 16.34 1.24 8.91
N VAL A 21 15.71 1.34 7.75
CA VAL A 21 15.71 2.56 6.92
C VAL A 21 14.26 3.01 6.76
N LEU A 22 13.97 4.23 7.19
CA LEU A 22 12.64 4.84 7.06
C LEU A 22 12.66 5.90 5.95
N ILE A 23 11.64 5.89 5.08
CA ILE A 23 11.35 6.97 4.14
C ILE A 23 10.02 7.59 4.57
N ASN A 24 10.05 8.85 5.01
CA ASN A 24 8.84 9.59 5.37
C ASN A 24 9.09 11.10 5.23
N PRO A 25 8.39 11.82 4.33
CA PRO A 25 8.59 13.25 4.15
C PRO A 25 8.01 14.09 5.30
N ASN A 26 7.14 13.52 6.15
CA ASN A 26 6.52 14.26 7.25
C ASN A 26 7.46 14.35 8.47
N ILE A 27 8.06 15.54 8.64
CA ILE A 27 8.98 15.86 9.74
C ILE A 27 8.31 15.90 11.12
N ALA A 28 6.99 16.05 11.18
CA ALA A 28 6.24 16.14 12.43
C ALA A 28 5.75 14.76 12.90
N THR A 29 6.61 13.74 12.84
CA THR A 29 6.26 12.35 13.21
C THR A 29 7.25 11.74 14.18
N VAL A 30 6.75 10.97 15.15
CA VAL A 30 7.59 10.24 16.11
C VAL A 30 8.52 9.27 15.38
N GLN A 31 8.03 8.58 14.33
CA GLN A 31 8.83 7.64 13.55
C GLN A 31 10.09 8.26 12.92
N THR A 32 10.08 9.58 12.64
CA THR A 32 11.25 10.31 12.10
C THR A 32 12.19 10.87 13.16
N SER A 33 11.93 10.61 14.44
CA SER A 33 12.76 11.09 15.55
C SER A 33 14.15 10.43 15.52
N LYS A 34 15.17 11.22 15.89
CA LYS A 34 16.55 10.76 15.92
C LYS A 34 16.70 9.52 16.82
N GLY A 35 17.28 8.45 16.28
CA GLY A 35 17.60 7.22 17.01
C GLY A 35 16.47 6.20 17.09
N LEU A 36 15.28 6.49 16.53
CA LEU A 36 14.23 5.50 16.41
C LEU A 36 14.55 4.51 15.27
N ALA A 37 14.64 4.99 14.03
CA ALA A 37 15.24 4.25 12.91
C ALA A 37 16.75 4.54 12.80
N ASP A 38 17.51 3.61 12.20
CA ASP A 38 18.96 3.78 12.02
C ASP A 38 19.26 4.85 10.96
N LYS A 39 18.44 4.92 9.91
CA LYS A 39 18.48 5.97 8.89
C LYS A 39 17.09 6.47 8.55
N VAL A 40 16.97 7.77 8.34
CA VAL A 40 15.72 8.44 7.96
C VAL A 40 15.94 9.27 6.71
N TYR A 41 15.09 9.07 5.72
CA TYR A 41 15.04 9.81 4.47
C TYR A 41 13.77 10.66 4.41
N PHE A 42 13.94 11.98 4.41
CA PHE A 42 12.85 12.94 4.19
C PHE A 42 12.62 13.15 2.69
N LEU A 43 12.16 12.09 2.01
CA LEU A 43 11.89 12.08 0.58
C LEU A 43 10.41 11.79 0.30
N PRO A 44 9.85 12.28 -0.82
CA PRO A 44 8.52 11.89 -1.26
C PRO A 44 8.42 10.37 -1.46
N LEU A 45 7.28 9.78 -1.06
CA LEU A 45 6.98 8.36 -1.32
C LEU A 45 6.47 8.17 -2.76
N VAL A 46 7.36 8.36 -3.72
CA VAL A 46 7.13 8.07 -5.14
C VAL A 46 8.19 7.08 -5.65
N PRO A 47 7.87 6.23 -6.64
CA PRO A 47 8.72 5.10 -7.02
C PRO A 47 10.17 5.49 -7.34
N GLU A 48 10.39 6.63 -7.98
CA GLU A 48 11.73 7.07 -8.41
C GLU A 48 12.65 7.35 -7.22
N TYR A 49 12.17 8.06 -6.21
CA TYR A 49 12.97 8.36 -5.01
C TYR A 49 13.12 7.12 -4.13
N VAL A 50 12.08 6.29 -4.02
CA VAL A 50 12.17 5.05 -3.24
C VAL A 50 13.15 4.07 -3.87
N GLU A 51 13.17 3.93 -5.20
CA GLU A 51 14.17 3.12 -5.91
C GLU A 51 15.59 3.64 -5.63
N GLN A 52 15.82 4.96 -5.62
CA GLN A 52 17.14 5.51 -5.30
C GLN A 52 17.61 5.12 -3.89
N VAL A 53 16.70 5.15 -2.91
CA VAL A 53 17.00 4.69 -1.55
C VAL A 53 17.28 3.19 -1.52
N ILE A 54 16.47 2.36 -2.18
CA ILE A 54 16.71 0.90 -2.29
C ILE A 54 18.06 0.62 -2.95
N ARG A 55 18.41 1.36 -4.01
CA ARG A 55 19.69 1.23 -4.71
C ARG A 55 20.88 1.57 -3.83
N SER A 56 20.75 2.62 -3.01
CA SER A 56 21.81 3.11 -2.10
C SER A 56 21.97 2.22 -0.88
N GLU A 57 20.86 1.89 -0.21
CA GLU A 57 20.85 1.19 1.08
C GLU A 57 20.88 -0.33 0.93
N ARG A 58 20.50 -0.87 -0.23
CA ARG A 58 20.43 -2.31 -0.53
C ARG A 58 19.72 -3.12 0.58
N PRO A 59 18.47 -2.75 0.95
CA PRO A 59 17.76 -3.45 2.00
C PRO A 59 17.38 -4.87 1.56
N SER A 60 17.58 -5.85 2.44
CA SER A 60 17.16 -7.25 2.22
C SER A 60 15.64 -7.40 2.16
N GLY A 61 14.89 -6.49 2.75
CA GLY A 61 13.44 -6.46 2.63
C GLY A 61 12.78 -5.13 2.97
N VAL A 62 11.49 -5.04 2.64
CA VAL A 62 10.66 -3.84 2.72
C VAL A 62 9.30 -4.16 3.35
N LEU A 63 8.81 -3.28 4.21
CA LEU A 63 7.47 -3.35 4.78
C LEU A 63 6.61 -2.24 4.19
N LEU A 64 5.53 -2.60 3.49
CA LEU A 64 4.66 -1.64 2.79
C LEU A 64 3.40 -1.26 3.60
N THR A 65 3.06 -2.05 4.61
CA THR A 65 1.76 -2.02 5.32
C THR A 65 1.65 -0.97 6.43
N PHE A 66 2.70 -0.18 6.67
CA PHE A 66 2.72 0.84 7.73
C PHE A 66 2.60 2.28 7.22
N GLY A 67 2.56 2.48 5.89
CA GLY A 67 2.52 3.80 5.25
C GLY A 67 1.16 4.23 4.70
N GLY A 68 0.08 3.53 5.06
CA GLY A 68 -1.25 3.75 4.48
C GLY A 68 -1.27 3.55 2.97
N GLN A 69 -2.26 4.15 2.28
CA GLN A 69 -2.41 3.99 0.83
C GLN A 69 -1.19 4.48 0.05
N THR A 70 -0.54 5.55 0.52
CA THR A 70 0.66 6.10 -0.13
C THR A 70 1.77 5.05 -0.21
N GLY A 71 2.03 4.35 0.90
CA GLY A 71 3.01 3.26 0.93
C GLY A 71 2.62 2.06 0.06
N LEU A 72 1.34 1.66 0.12
CA LEU A 72 0.81 0.55 -0.67
C LEU A 72 0.90 0.83 -2.18
N ASN A 73 0.39 1.97 -2.64
CA ASN A 73 0.42 2.36 -4.04
C ASN A 73 1.85 2.47 -4.57
N CYS A 74 2.75 3.12 -3.81
CA CYS A 74 4.16 3.19 -4.21
C CYS A 74 4.79 1.79 -4.31
N GLY A 75 4.48 0.90 -3.37
CA GLY A 75 4.95 -0.49 -3.40
C GLY A 75 4.44 -1.27 -4.62
N VAL A 76 3.15 -1.14 -4.95
CA VAL A 76 2.55 -1.76 -6.14
C VAL A 76 3.24 -1.28 -7.41
N GLU A 77 3.50 0.02 -7.55
CA GLU A 77 4.21 0.55 -8.72
C GLU A 77 5.66 0.06 -8.80
N LEU A 78 6.39 0.03 -7.67
CA LEU A 78 7.75 -0.52 -7.62
C LEU A 78 7.81 -2.00 -8.03
N GLN A 79 6.79 -2.78 -7.68
CA GLN A 79 6.67 -4.17 -8.11
C GLN A 79 6.40 -4.28 -9.61
N LYS A 80 5.50 -3.46 -10.17
CA LYS A 80 5.25 -3.41 -11.62
C LYS A 80 6.52 -3.01 -12.40
N MET A 81 7.32 -2.12 -11.83
CA MET A 81 8.62 -1.70 -12.38
C MET A 81 9.73 -2.75 -12.20
N GLY A 82 9.48 -3.86 -11.49
CA GLY A 82 10.48 -4.91 -11.24
C GLY A 82 11.60 -4.51 -10.29
N VAL A 83 11.42 -3.44 -9.50
CA VAL A 83 12.48 -2.88 -8.64
C VAL A 83 12.88 -3.87 -7.55
N PHE A 84 11.92 -4.53 -6.91
CA PHE A 84 12.18 -5.48 -5.83
C PHE A 84 13.03 -6.67 -6.30
N GLU A 85 12.74 -7.21 -7.48
CA GLU A 85 13.56 -8.27 -8.10
C GLU A 85 14.94 -7.76 -8.49
N LYS A 86 15.02 -6.61 -9.17
CA LYS A 86 16.26 -5.97 -9.62
C LYS A 86 17.27 -5.76 -8.50
N TYR A 87 16.82 -5.43 -7.28
CA TYR A 87 17.68 -5.20 -6.13
C TYR A 87 17.67 -6.33 -5.10
N ASN A 88 17.02 -7.45 -5.38
CA ASN A 88 16.84 -8.58 -4.47
C ASN A 88 16.28 -8.15 -3.08
N CYS A 89 15.31 -7.25 -3.11
CA CYS A 89 14.64 -6.71 -1.93
C CYS A 89 13.31 -7.45 -1.73
N LYS A 90 13.18 -8.19 -0.63
CA LYS A 90 11.99 -8.99 -0.36
C LYS A 90 10.88 -8.16 0.27
N ILE A 91 9.66 -8.34 -0.19
CA ILE A 91 8.50 -7.76 0.50
C ILE A 91 8.23 -8.60 1.75
N LEU A 92 8.22 -7.95 2.91
CA LEU A 92 7.99 -8.55 4.21
C LEU A 92 6.54 -8.26 4.66
N GLY A 93 5.99 -9.15 5.48
CA GLY A 93 4.59 -9.07 5.90
C GLY A 93 3.65 -9.60 4.83
N THR A 94 2.59 -8.85 4.52
CA THR A 94 1.58 -9.25 3.52
C THR A 94 2.21 -9.30 2.12
N PRO A 95 2.10 -10.43 1.39
CA PRO A 95 2.59 -10.53 0.02
C PRO A 95 1.95 -9.47 -0.87
N ILE A 96 2.72 -8.92 -1.81
CA ILE A 96 2.21 -7.85 -2.69
C ILE A 96 1.04 -8.29 -3.57
N GLN A 97 0.99 -9.56 -3.96
CA GLN A 97 -0.16 -10.08 -4.69
C GLN A 97 -1.43 -10.00 -3.84
N ALA A 98 -1.36 -10.29 -2.54
CA ALA A 98 -2.50 -10.16 -1.65
C ALA A 98 -2.93 -8.69 -1.50
N ILE A 99 -1.98 -7.75 -1.47
CA ILE A 99 -2.29 -6.31 -1.48
C ILE A 99 -3.06 -5.96 -2.76
N ILE A 100 -2.53 -6.32 -3.93
CA ILE A 100 -3.16 -6.06 -5.24
C ILE A 100 -4.57 -6.66 -5.30
N ASP A 101 -4.72 -7.93 -4.91
CA ASP A 101 -5.99 -8.66 -4.94
C ASP A 101 -7.05 -8.01 -4.03
N THR A 102 -6.64 -7.34 -2.95
CA THR A 102 -7.56 -6.65 -2.02
C THR A 102 -7.89 -5.20 -2.39
N GLU A 103 -7.00 -4.53 -3.13
CA GLU A 103 -7.17 -3.14 -3.55
C GLU A 103 -8.01 -3.01 -4.83
N ASP A 104 -7.94 -4.01 -5.72
CA ASP A 104 -8.81 -4.10 -6.90
C ASP A 104 -10.18 -4.67 -6.51
N ARG A 105 -11.24 -3.89 -6.72
CA ARG A 105 -12.60 -4.26 -6.31
C ARG A 105 -13.17 -5.45 -7.08
N LYS A 106 -12.78 -5.60 -8.35
CA LYS A 106 -13.21 -6.72 -9.17
C LYS A 106 -12.53 -7.98 -8.69
N VAL A 107 -11.21 -7.95 -8.56
CA VAL A 107 -10.42 -9.10 -8.06
C VAL A 107 -10.86 -9.48 -6.65
N PHE A 108 -11.10 -8.51 -5.77
CA PHE A 108 -11.60 -8.79 -4.43
C PHE A 108 -12.95 -9.53 -4.46
N SER A 109 -13.89 -9.09 -5.29
CA SER A 109 -15.20 -9.73 -5.41
C SER A 109 -15.09 -11.16 -5.95
N GLU A 110 -14.20 -11.38 -6.92
CA GLU A 110 -13.88 -12.70 -7.45
C GLU A 110 -13.29 -13.62 -6.37
N ARG A 111 -12.31 -13.14 -5.57
CA ARG A 111 -11.71 -13.88 -4.45
C ARG A 111 -12.71 -14.27 -3.36
N ILE A 112 -13.66 -13.40 -3.05
CA ILE A 112 -14.70 -13.69 -2.06
C ILE A 112 -15.70 -14.72 -2.61
N ALA A 113 -16.03 -14.66 -3.90
CA ALA A 113 -16.87 -15.66 -4.55
C ALA A 113 -16.20 -17.04 -4.59
N GLU A 114 -14.88 -17.12 -4.78
CA GLU A 114 -14.12 -18.39 -4.76
C GLU A 114 -14.29 -19.18 -3.45
N ILE A 115 -14.47 -18.49 -2.32
CA ILE A 115 -14.69 -19.11 -1.00
C ILE A 115 -16.18 -19.29 -0.65
N GLY A 116 -17.09 -18.98 -1.57
CA GLY A 116 -18.53 -19.10 -1.38
C GLY A 116 -19.15 -18.01 -0.50
N GLU A 117 -18.40 -16.95 -0.20
CA GLU A 117 -18.87 -15.81 0.58
C GLU A 117 -19.59 -14.79 -0.32
N LYS A 118 -20.41 -13.94 0.30
CA LYS A 118 -21.29 -13.02 -0.44
C LYS A 118 -20.80 -11.59 -0.32
N VAL A 119 -20.66 -10.92 -1.48
CA VAL A 119 -20.55 -9.47 -1.57
C VAL A 119 -21.89 -8.86 -2.00
N ALA A 120 -22.10 -7.58 -1.68
CA ALA A 120 -23.23 -6.85 -2.25
C ALA A 120 -23.12 -6.81 -3.78
N PRO A 121 -24.24 -6.86 -4.52
CA PRO A 121 -24.23 -6.68 -5.98
C PRO A 121 -23.48 -5.40 -6.34
N SER A 122 -22.45 -5.52 -7.17
CA SER A 122 -21.60 -4.40 -7.55
C SER A 122 -21.00 -4.65 -8.93
N ILE A 123 -20.67 -3.55 -9.62
CA ILE A 123 -20.09 -3.56 -10.96
C ILE A 123 -18.89 -2.60 -10.93
N ALA A 124 -17.72 -3.09 -11.33
CA ALA A 124 -16.54 -2.25 -11.52
C ALA A 124 -16.66 -1.49 -12.84
N VAL A 125 -16.43 -0.17 -12.80
CA VAL A 125 -16.62 0.75 -13.93
C VAL A 125 -15.40 1.65 -14.08
N TYR A 126 -15.11 2.07 -15.31
CA TYR A 126 -13.94 2.88 -15.65
C TYR A 126 -14.30 4.22 -16.32
N SER A 127 -15.59 4.47 -16.53
CA SER A 127 -16.11 5.72 -17.10
C SER A 127 -17.43 6.15 -16.43
N VAL A 128 -17.80 7.43 -16.59
CA VAL A 128 -19.07 7.96 -16.07
C VAL A 128 -20.27 7.27 -16.71
N ASP A 129 -20.21 7.02 -18.01
CA ASP A 129 -21.28 6.35 -18.74
C ASP A 129 -21.48 4.91 -18.27
N GLU A 130 -20.38 4.19 -18.02
CA GLU A 130 -20.45 2.86 -17.40
C GLU A 130 -21.06 2.91 -16.00
N ALA A 131 -20.72 3.93 -15.20
CA ALA A 131 -21.25 4.11 -13.85
C ALA A 131 -22.77 4.34 -13.86
N LEU A 132 -23.29 5.14 -14.79
CA LEU A 132 -24.73 5.37 -14.95
C LEU A 132 -25.45 4.09 -15.39
N ASN A 133 -24.92 3.38 -16.38
CA ASN A 133 -25.46 2.10 -16.83
C ASN A 133 -25.47 1.05 -15.71
N ALA A 134 -24.41 1.01 -14.89
CA ALA A 134 -24.34 0.11 -13.74
C ALA A 134 -25.37 0.49 -12.67
N ALA A 135 -25.60 1.79 -12.43
CA ALA A 135 -26.59 2.25 -11.46
C ALA A 135 -28.02 1.88 -11.87
N ASP A 136 -28.35 1.99 -13.15
CA ASP A 136 -29.65 1.57 -13.69
C ASP A 136 -29.87 0.07 -13.57
N GLN A 137 -28.82 -0.74 -13.78
CA GLN A 137 -28.88 -2.20 -13.63
C GLN A 137 -29.03 -2.63 -12.17
N LEU A 138 -28.34 -1.95 -11.24
CA LEU A 138 -28.34 -2.29 -9.81
C LEU A 138 -29.58 -1.73 -9.07
N GLY A 139 -30.15 -0.64 -9.57
CA GLY A 139 -31.27 0.07 -8.96
C GLY A 139 -30.84 1.03 -7.86
N TYR A 140 -31.40 2.24 -7.86
CA TYR A 140 -31.09 3.28 -6.87
C TYR A 140 -31.75 3.00 -5.50
N PRO A 141 -31.11 3.43 -4.39
CA PRO A 141 -29.82 4.15 -4.32
C PRO A 141 -28.60 3.23 -4.45
N VAL A 142 -27.55 3.72 -5.12
CA VAL A 142 -26.27 3.02 -5.29
C VAL A 142 -25.12 3.77 -4.58
N MET A 143 -24.07 3.04 -4.21
CA MET A 143 -22.87 3.58 -3.57
C MET A 143 -21.67 3.45 -4.52
N ALA A 144 -21.03 4.57 -4.85
CA ALA A 144 -19.76 4.58 -5.56
C ALA A 144 -18.58 4.53 -4.58
N ARG A 145 -17.55 3.75 -4.89
CA ARG A 145 -16.29 3.69 -4.13
C ARG A 145 -15.12 3.54 -5.08
N ALA A 146 -14.11 4.40 -4.96
CA ALA A 146 -12.90 4.27 -5.76
C ALA A 146 -12.06 3.03 -5.34
N ALA A 147 -11.32 2.49 -6.31
CA ALA A 147 -10.27 1.50 -6.07
C ALA A 147 -8.96 2.21 -5.69
N PHE A 148 -8.04 1.51 -5.03
CA PHE A 148 -6.75 2.05 -4.57
C PHE A 148 -6.87 3.34 -3.73
N SER A 149 -7.94 3.45 -2.95
CA SER A 149 -8.24 4.59 -2.09
C SER A 149 -8.74 4.16 -0.71
N LEU A 150 -8.46 4.99 0.30
CA LEU A 150 -8.90 4.82 1.69
C LEU A 150 -9.77 6.01 2.11
N GLY A 151 -10.58 5.82 3.16
CA GLY A 151 -11.36 6.90 3.77
C GLY A 151 -12.53 7.42 2.93
N GLY A 152 -12.93 6.68 1.90
CA GLY A 152 -14.02 7.10 1.00
C GLY A 152 -13.61 8.21 0.01
N LEU A 153 -12.32 8.37 -0.26
CA LEU A 153 -11.84 9.31 -1.27
C LEU A 153 -12.40 8.94 -2.66
N GLY A 154 -13.21 9.83 -3.23
CA GLY A 154 -13.98 9.66 -4.47
C GLY A 154 -15.36 10.31 -4.32
#